data_AF-A0A8T5MA04-F1
#
_entry.id   AF-A0A8T5MA04-F1
#
_cell.length_a   1.000
_cell.length_b   1.000
_cell.length_c   1.000
_cell.angle_alpha   90.00
_cell.angle_beta   90.00
_cell.angle_gamma   90.00
#
_symmetry.space_group_name_H-M   'P 1'
#
loop_
_entity.id
_entity.type
_entity.pdbx_description
1 polymer ?
#
loop_
_entity_poly.entity_id
_entity_poly.type
_entity_poly.pdbx_seq_one_letter_code
_entity_poly.pdbx_strand_id
1 'polypeptide(L)'
;MNKSMRSLFLVVVISLAIAVFWNKVPIISQSVHYVLDPTAGKLLDWNVNVGIASVATVISLFIILIQKYTTDQETLRQIKKEQKLLQEEIKKYKDNPGKMMELQKKQFQFIPRTFEITLRPIMYTSIPIILFFRWFHDYFTADPVKIFGFLGWFWAYIIASIIFTTIFRKLFNVA
;
A
#
# COMPACT_ATOMS: atom_id res chain seq x y z
N MET A 1 6.82 -19.05 -14.52
CA MET A 1 6.23 -18.12 -13.52
C MET A 1 6.32 -18.78 -12.14
N ASN A 2 7.11 -18.22 -11.23
CA ASN A 2 7.31 -18.75 -9.88
C ASN A 2 5.99 -18.70 -9.08
N LYS A 3 5.84 -19.54 -8.04
CA LYS A 3 4.60 -19.65 -7.23
C LYS A 3 4.10 -18.28 -6.73
N SER A 4 5.01 -17.43 -6.25
CA SER A 4 4.73 -16.06 -5.77
C SER A 4 4.14 -15.14 -6.86
N MET A 5 4.64 -15.24 -8.10
CA MET A 5 4.08 -14.45 -9.21
C MET A 5 2.71 -14.93 -9.65
N ARG A 6 2.44 -16.25 -9.57
CA ARG A 6 1.11 -16.80 -9.86
C ARG A 6 0.08 -16.34 -8.84
N SER A 7 0.43 -16.36 -7.55
CA SER A 7 -0.45 -15.85 -6.49
C SER A 7 -0.71 -14.35 -6.65
N LEU A 8 0.32 -13.56 -6.98
CA LEU A 8 0.14 -12.14 -7.23
C LEU A 8 -0.83 -11.87 -8.39
N PHE A 9 -0.64 -12.55 -9.51
CA PHE A 9 -1.51 -12.40 -10.66
C PHE A 9 -2.97 -12.74 -10.30
N LEU A 10 -3.17 -13.83 -9.57
CA LEU A 10 -4.49 -14.24 -9.08
C LEU A 10 -5.11 -13.16 -8.18
N VAL A 11 -4.35 -12.62 -7.22
CA VAL A 11 -4.82 -11.56 -6.33
C VAL A 11 -5.20 -10.29 -7.10
N VAL A 12 -4.40 -9.91 -8.11
CA VAL A 12 -4.71 -8.76 -8.97
C VAL A 12 -5.98 -9.01 -9.78
N VAL A 13 -6.15 -10.20 -10.36
CA VAL A 13 -7.36 -10.55 -11.11
C VAL A 13 -8.60 -10.53 -10.20
N ILE A 14 -8.52 -11.10 -9.00
CA ILE A 14 -9.61 -11.05 -8.01
C ILE A 14 -9.92 -9.61 -7.62
N SER A 15 -8.89 -8.81 -7.34
CA SER A 15 -9.01 -7.39 -7.00
C SER A 15 -9.73 -6.59 -8.09
N LEU A 16 -9.36 -6.81 -9.35
CA LEU A 16 -10.00 -6.17 -10.50
C LEU A 16 -11.44 -6.68 -10.68
N ALA A 17 -11.69 -7.98 -10.51
CA ALA A 17 -13.03 -8.54 -10.58
C ALA A 17 -13.94 -7.90 -9.52
N ILE A 18 -13.49 -7.79 -8.27
CA ILE A 18 -14.22 -7.11 -7.19
C ILE A 18 -14.59 -5.68 -7.61
N ALA A 19 -13.65 -4.92 -8.15
CA ALA A 19 -13.90 -3.54 -8.58
C ALA A 19 -14.93 -3.44 -9.72
N VAL A 20 -14.83 -4.32 -10.74
CA VAL A 20 -15.74 -4.33 -11.89
C VAL A 20 -17.15 -4.81 -11.51
N PHE A 21 -17.23 -5.81 -10.63
CA PHE A 21 -18.50 -6.40 -10.20
C PHE A 21 -19.15 -5.69 -9.01
N TRP A 22 -18.50 -4.68 -8.42
CA TRP A 22 -19.00 -3.97 -7.25
C TRP A 22 -20.46 -3.49 -7.38
N ASN A 23 -20.82 -2.89 -8.52
CA ASN A 23 -22.17 -2.40 -8.78
C ASN A 23 -23.11 -3.47 -9.40
N LYS A 24 -22.54 -4.59 -9.88
CA LYS A 24 -23.30 -5.64 -10.59
C LYS A 24 -23.73 -6.77 -9.67
N VAL A 25 -23.00 -6.97 -8.58
CA VAL A 25 -23.19 -8.06 -7.62
C VAL A 25 -23.47 -7.43 -6.26
N PRO A 26 -24.75 -7.22 -5.90
CA PRO A 26 -25.13 -6.49 -4.69
C PRO A 26 -24.54 -7.07 -3.42
N ILE A 27 -24.34 -8.39 -3.36
CA ILE A 27 -23.79 -9.04 -2.18
C ILE A 27 -22.37 -8.57 -1.84
N ILE A 28 -21.57 -8.13 -2.82
CA ILE A 28 -20.21 -7.62 -2.55
C ILE A 28 -20.31 -6.26 -1.85
N SER A 29 -21.00 -5.29 -2.45
CA SER A 29 -21.10 -3.94 -1.91
C SER A 29 -21.91 -3.91 -0.61
N GLN A 30 -23.07 -4.58 -0.56
CA GLN A 30 -23.92 -4.61 0.63
C GLN A 30 -23.21 -5.23 1.84
N SER A 31 -22.43 -6.30 1.65
CA SER A 31 -21.67 -6.89 2.76
C SER A 31 -20.65 -5.91 3.32
N VAL A 32 -19.98 -5.15 2.47
CA VAL A 32 -18.99 -4.16 2.91
C VAL A 32 -19.68 -2.99 3.62
N HIS A 33 -20.76 -2.46 3.07
CA HIS A 33 -21.58 -1.42 3.70
C HIS A 33 -22.12 -1.86 5.07
N TYR A 34 -22.66 -3.07 5.16
CA TYR A 34 -23.17 -3.62 6.42
C TYR A 34 -22.12 -3.64 7.54
N VAL A 35 -20.85 -3.86 7.20
CA VAL A 35 -19.74 -3.89 8.17
C VAL A 35 -19.20 -2.49 8.45
N LEU A 36 -18.99 -1.67 7.41
CA LEU A 36 -18.27 -0.40 7.52
C LEU A 36 -19.18 0.78 7.88
N ASP A 37 -20.43 0.82 7.45
CA ASP A 37 -21.37 1.91 7.76
C ASP A 37 -21.58 2.10 9.27
N PRO A 38 -21.90 1.06 10.08
CA PRO A 38 -22.11 1.25 11.51
C PRO A 38 -20.83 1.52 12.30
N THR A 39 -19.65 1.32 11.68
CA THR A 39 -18.35 1.50 12.31
C THR A 39 -17.64 2.76 11.80
N ALA A 40 -16.92 2.64 10.68
CA ALA A 40 -16.19 3.72 10.04
C ALA A 40 -17.14 4.82 9.53
N GLY A 41 -18.31 4.46 9.00
CA GLY A 41 -19.32 5.42 8.52
C GLY A 41 -19.81 6.32 9.66
N LYS A 42 -20.29 5.74 10.75
CA LYS A 42 -20.72 6.50 11.95
C LYS A 42 -19.62 7.42 12.52
N LEU A 43 -18.35 7.00 12.44
CA LEU A 43 -17.23 7.81 12.87
C LEU A 43 -17.00 9.02 11.94
N LEU A 44 -17.17 8.83 10.63
CA LEU A 44 -17.10 9.89 9.63
C LEU A 44 -18.28 10.87 9.76
N ASP A 45 -19.48 10.35 10.03
CA ASP A 45 -20.69 11.16 10.25
C ASP A 45 -20.56 12.07 11.48
N TRP A 46 -19.92 11.58 12.55
CA TRP A 46 -19.73 12.36 13.76
C TRP A 46 -18.82 13.57 13.55
N ASN A 47 -17.68 13.35 12.91
CA ASN A 47 -16.78 14.42 12.51
C ASN A 47 -15.87 13.92 11.39
N VAL A 48 -16.07 14.44 10.19
CA VAL A 48 -15.35 13.96 9.00
C VAL A 48 -13.82 14.07 9.13
N ASN A 49 -13.32 15.10 9.81
CA ASN A 49 -11.89 15.35 9.97
C ASN A 49 -11.26 14.36 10.97
N VAL A 50 -11.95 14.11 12.09
CA VAL A 50 -11.50 13.13 13.08
C VAL A 50 -11.68 11.71 12.53
N GLY A 51 -12.77 11.45 11.81
CA GLY A 51 -13.08 10.16 11.23
C GLY A 51 -12.04 9.74 10.21
N ILE A 52 -11.69 10.61 9.25
CA ILE A 52 -10.67 10.26 8.26
C ILE A 52 -9.28 10.09 8.87
N ALA A 53 -8.92 10.89 9.89
CA ALA A 53 -7.67 10.74 10.60
C ALA A 53 -7.61 9.41 11.36
N SER A 54 -8.70 9.03 12.03
CA SER A 54 -8.82 7.77 12.77
C SER A 54 -8.76 6.56 11.85
N VAL A 55 -9.53 6.60 10.76
CA VAL A 55 -9.52 5.57 9.71
C VAL A 55 -8.13 5.40 9.11
N ALA A 56 -7.49 6.51 8.70
CA ALA A 56 -6.14 6.47 8.14
C ALA A 56 -5.13 5.90 9.15
N THR A 57 -5.26 6.24 10.44
CA THR A 57 -4.42 5.68 11.51
C THR A 57 -4.57 4.16 11.61
N VAL A 58 -5.81 3.66 11.69
CA VAL A 58 -6.09 2.22 11.84
C VAL A 58 -5.60 1.44 10.61
N ILE A 59 -5.87 1.94 9.40
CA ILE A 59 -5.45 1.29 8.17
C ILE A 59 -3.93 1.32 8.02
N SER A 60 -3.27 2.46 8.28
CA SER A 60 -1.82 2.55 8.25
C SER A 60 -1.17 1.61 9.26
N LEU A 61 -1.74 1.49 10.47
CA LEU A 61 -1.25 0.54 11.48
C LEU A 61 -1.39 -0.89 10.97
N PHE A 62 -2.56 -1.28 10.45
CA PHE A 62 -2.81 -2.61 9.91
C PHE A 62 -1.84 -2.96 8.77
N ILE A 63 -1.62 -2.05 7.82
CA ILE A 63 -0.68 -2.22 6.71
C ILE A 63 0.74 -2.42 7.24
N ILE A 64 1.18 -1.61 8.21
CA ILE A 64 2.53 -1.72 8.78
C ILE A 64 2.71 -3.03 9.54
N LEU A 65 1.70 -3.50 10.29
CA LEU A 65 1.76 -4.79 10.97
C LEU A 65 1.85 -5.94 9.97
N ILE A 66 1.01 -5.95 8.93
CA ILE A 66 1.11 -6.97 7.87
C ILE A 66 2.48 -6.92 7.20
N GLN A 67 2.96 -5.73 6.84
CA GLN A 67 4.30 -5.58 6.26
C GLN A 67 5.37 -6.14 7.18
N LYS A 68 5.31 -5.83 8.48
CA LYS A 68 6.27 -6.32 9.47
C LYS A 68 6.33 -7.84 9.52
N TYR A 69 5.17 -8.49 9.58
CA TYR A 69 5.11 -9.94 9.79
C TYR A 69 5.17 -10.78 8.51
N THR A 70 4.84 -10.19 7.35
CA THR A 70 4.84 -10.93 6.08
C THR A 70 6.10 -10.70 5.25
N THR A 71 6.76 -9.55 5.38
CA THR A 71 8.00 -9.23 4.66
C THR A 71 9.22 -9.68 5.46
N ASP A 72 10.17 -10.35 4.79
CA ASP A 72 11.49 -10.63 5.37
C ASP A 72 12.29 -9.32 5.52
N GLN A 73 12.24 -8.78 6.74
CA GLN A 73 12.82 -7.48 7.08
C GLN A 73 14.36 -7.50 7.00
N GLU A 74 15.00 -8.60 7.40
CA GLU A 74 16.46 -8.72 7.41
C GLU A 74 16.99 -8.74 5.97
N THR A 75 16.41 -9.60 5.13
CA THR A 75 16.77 -9.66 3.72
C THR A 75 16.50 -8.32 3.01
N LEU A 76 15.40 -7.63 3.32
CA LEU A 76 15.10 -6.33 2.73
C LEU A 76 16.15 -5.26 3.12
N ARG A 77 16.58 -5.25 4.39
CA ARG A 77 17.64 -4.34 4.86
C ARG A 77 18.97 -4.63 4.18
N GLN A 78 19.33 -5.92 4.05
CA GLN A 78 20.56 -6.32 3.36
C GLN A 78 20.55 -5.85 1.90
N ILE A 79 19.46 -6.10 1.16
CA ILE A 79 19.34 -5.68 -0.23
C ILE A 79 19.45 -4.15 -0.35
N LYS A 80 18.77 -3.39 0.53
CA LYS A 80 18.86 -1.91 0.54
C LYS A 80 20.29 -1.43 0.80
N LYS A 81 21.02 -2.10 1.69
CA LYS A 81 22.43 -1.79 1.98
C LYS A 81 23.31 -2.06 0.75
N GLU A 82 23.16 -3.22 0.12
CA GLU A 82 23.90 -3.59 -1.09
C GLU A 82 23.59 -2.66 -2.27
N GLN A 83 22.31 -2.30 -2.46
CA GLN A 83 21.90 -1.30 -3.46
C GLN A 83 22.54 0.07 -3.22
N LYS A 84 22.64 0.52 -1.96
CA LYS A 84 23.29 1.79 -1.61
C LYS A 84 24.79 1.77 -1.93
N LEU A 85 25.49 0.70 -1.53
CA LEU A 85 26.91 0.52 -1.85
C LEU A 85 27.15 0.50 -3.36
N LEU A 86 26.31 -0.22 -4.10
CA LEU A 86 26.37 -0.26 -5.55
C LEU A 86 26.13 1.11 -6.19
N GLN A 87 25.17 1.88 -5.66
CA GLN A 87 24.90 3.24 -6.13
C GLN A 87 26.08 4.19 -5.88
N GLU A 88 26.77 4.04 -4.75
CA GLU A 88 28.02 4.76 -4.47
C GLU A 88 29.15 4.35 -5.43
N GLU A 89 29.26 3.06 -5.75
CA GLU A 89 30.25 2.55 -6.70
C GLU A 89 29.99 3.06 -8.13
N ILE A 90 28.73 3.08 -8.58
CA ILE A 90 28.34 3.67 -9.87
C ILE A 90 28.76 5.15 -9.94
N LYS A 91 28.61 5.90 -8.85
CA LYS A 91 29.04 7.31 -8.80
C LYS A 91 30.56 7.48 -8.92
N LYS A 92 31.35 6.49 -8.47
CA LYS A 92 32.82 6.51 -8.57
C LYS A 92 33.33 6.14 -9.96
N TYR A 93 32.59 5.34 -10.71
CA TYR A 93 32.99 4.84 -12.04
C TYR A 93 32.18 5.45 -13.19
N LYS A 94 31.73 6.70 -13.04
CA LYS A 94 30.94 7.40 -14.07
C LYS A 94 31.67 7.52 -15.41
N ASP A 95 32.99 7.63 -15.38
CA ASP A 95 33.81 7.83 -16.58
C ASP A 95 34.30 6.51 -17.19
N ASN A 96 33.91 5.37 -16.64
CA ASN A 96 34.25 4.04 -17.16
C ASN A 96 32.99 3.32 -17.68
N PRO A 97 32.70 3.39 -18.99
CA PRO A 97 31.50 2.80 -19.58
C PRO A 97 31.37 1.29 -19.34
N GLY A 98 32.50 0.56 -19.42
CA GLY A 98 32.52 -0.89 -19.23
C GLY A 98 32.14 -1.29 -17.81
N LYS A 99 32.79 -0.67 -16.81
CA LYS A 99 32.51 -0.93 -15.40
C LYS A 99 31.13 -0.41 -14.98
N MET A 100 30.69 0.72 -15.54
CA MET A 100 29.33 1.23 -15.31
C MET A 100 28.26 0.24 -15.79
N MET A 101 28.44 -0.34 -16.98
CA MET A 101 27.51 -1.35 -17.51
C MET A 101 27.43 -2.59 -16.62
N GLU A 102 28.57 -3.04 -16.09
CA GLU A 102 28.63 -4.17 -15.15
C GLU A 102 27.88 -3.85 -13.84
N LEU A 103 28.12 -2.68 -13.25
CA LEU A 103 27.45 -2.25 -12.03
C LEU A 103 25.95 -2.06 -12.22
N GLN A 104 25.51 -1.54 -13.38
CA GLN A 104 24.10 -1.48 -13.73
C GLN A 104 23.48 -2.88 -13.86
N LYS A 105 24.15 -3.83 -14.54
CA LYS A 105 23.69 -5.23 -14.62
C LYS A 105 23.51 -5.83 -13.22
N LYS A 106 24.45 -5.58 -12.30
CA LYS A 106 24.33 -5.99 -10.90
C LYS A 106 23.14 -5.33 -10.20
N GLN A 107 22.83 -4.06 -10.53
CA GLN A 107 21.66 -3.37 -10.01
C GLN A 107 20.35 -4.04 -10.46
N PHE A 108 20.28 -4.43 -11.73
CA PHE A 108 19.12 -5.13 -12.29
C PHE A 108 18.85 -6.48 -11.60
N GLN A 109 19.89 -7.16 -11.11
CA GLN A 109 19.73 -8.43 -10.37
C GLN A 109 18.98 -8.26 -9.04
N PHE A 110 18.98 -7.07 -8.44
CA PHE A 110 18.23 -6.82 -7.21
C PHE A 110 16.73 -6.60 -7.45
N ILE A 111 16.33 -6.15 -8.64
CA ILE A 111 14.93 -5.85 -8.96
C ILE A 111 13.99 -7.03 -8.65
N PRO A 112 14.20 -8.24 -9.21
CA PRO A 112 13.27 -9.35 -8.97
C PRO A 112 13.21 -9.75 -7.49
N ARG A 113 14.36 -9.73 -6.80
CA ARG A 113 14.44 -10.08 -5.37
C ARG A 113 13.74 -9.04 -4.50
N THR A 114 13.96 -7.75 -4.74
CA THR A 114 13.26 -6.67 -4.04
C THR A 114 11.75 -6.77 -4.29
N PHE A 115 11.35 -6.94 -5.55
CA PHE A 115 9.95 -7.04 -5.96
C PHE A 115 9.23 -8.19 -5.25
N GLU A 116 9.82 -9.38 -5.20
CA GLU A 116 9.21 -10.53 -4.50
C GLU A 116 8.96 -10.25 -3.02
N ILE A 117 9.91 -9.60 -2.35
CA ILE A 117 9.85 -9.28 -0.92
C ILE A 117 8.82 -8.17 -0.64
N THR A 118 8.78 -7.12 -1.48
CA THR A 118 7.91 -5.96 -1.27
C THR A 118 6.46 -6.21 -1.69
N LEU A 119 6.22 -7.13 -2.63
CA LEU A 119 4.85 -7.47 -3.05
C LEU A 119 4.15 -8.45 -2.12
N ARG A 120 4.90 -9.25 -1.37
CA ARG A 120 4.32 -10.20 -0.42
C ARG A 120 3.25 -9.57 0.47
N PRO A 121 3.48 -8.44 1.15
CA PRO A 121 2.43 -7.78 1.95
C PRO A 121 1.27 -7.27 1.09
N ILE A 122 1.55 -6.75 -0.12
CA ILE A 122 0.51 -6.25 -1.05
C ILE A 122 -0.47 -7.36 -1.43
N MET A 123 0.00 -8.60 -1.59
CA MET A 123 -0.89 -9.74 -1.85
C MET A 123 -1.91 -9.96 -0.73
N TYR A 124 -1.56 -9.67 0.53
CA TYR A 124 -2.48 -9.80 1.66
C TYR A 124 -3.36 -8.56 1.85
N THR A 125 -2.85 -7.37 1.53
CA THR A 125 -3.56 -6.11 1.80
C THR A 125 -4.42 -5.60 0.65
N SER A 126 -4.11 -5.98 -0.60
CA SER A 126 -4.79 -5.45 -1.80
C SER A 126 -6.30 -5.67 -1.80
N ILE A 127 -6.79 -6.88 -1.50
CA ILE A 127 -8.23 -7.17 -1.48
C ILE A 127 -8.95 -6.33 -0.40
N PRO A 128 -8.53 -6.35 0.89
CA PRO A 128 -9.13 -5.47 1.91
C PRO A 128 -9.06 -3.99 1.55
N ILE A 129 -7.92 -3.51 1.04
CA ILE A 129 -7.73 -2.11 0.65
C ILE A 129 -8.70 -1.73 -0.46
N ILE A 130 -8.88 -2.57 -1.48
CA ILE A 130 -9.76 -2.26 -2.62
C ILE A 130 -11.22 -2.24 -2.20
N LEU A 131 -11.66 -3.21 -1.40
CA LEU A 131 -13.02 -3.20 -0.82
C LEU A 131 -13.25 -1.93 0.00
N PHE A 132 -12.29 -1.58 0.85
CA PHE A 132 -12.34 -0.39 1.68
C PHE A 132 -12.41 0.89 0.83
N PHE A 133 -11.53 1.05 -0.16
CA PHE A 133 -11.51 2.22 -1.04
C PHE A 133 -12.78 2.34 -1.88
N ARG A 134 -13.37 1.21 -2.29
CA ARG A 134 -14.59 1.21 -3.06
C ARG A 134 -15.79 1.66 -2.23
N TRP A 135 -15.87 1.22 -0.98
CA TRP A 135 -16.81 1.73 0.01
C TRP A 135 -16.59 3.22 0.33
N PHE A 136 -15.33 3.63 0.53
CA PHE A 136 -14.98 5.03 0.80
C PHE A 136 -15.44 5.95 -0.34
N HIS A 137 -15.25 5.51 -1.58
CA HIS A 137 -15.77 6.21 -2.75
C HIS A 137 -17.28 6.36 -2.68
N ASP A 138 -18.02 5.27 -2.43
CA ASP A 138 -19.48 5.31 -2.37
C ASP A 138 -19.99 6.25 -1.27
N TYR A 139 -19.41 6.16 -0.07
CA TYR A 139 -19.72 7.03 1.08
C TYR A 139 -19.57 8.51 0.73
N PHE A 140 -18.42 8.92 0.19
CA PHE A 140 -18.16 10.33 -0.14
C PHE A 140 -18.81 10.81 -1.44
N THR A 141 -19.28 9.90 -2.30
CA THR A 141 -20.15 10.28 -3.42
C THR A 141 -21.61 10.49 -3.01
N ALA A 142 -22.06 9.77 -1.98
CA ALA A 142 -23.40 9.94 -1.41
C ALA A 142 -23.50 11.24 -0.60
N ASP A 143 -22.46 11.56 0.19
CA ASP A 143 -22.37 12.82 0.92
C ASP A 143 -21.01 13.53 0.65
N PRO A 144 -20.95 14.40 -0.38
CA PRO A 144 -19.73 15.09 -0.75
C PRO A 144 -19.29 16.14 0.29
N VAL A 145 -18.38 15.75 1.18
CA VAL A 145 -17.82 16.65 2.20
C VAL A 145 -16.37 17.01 1.93
N LYS A 146 -15.99 18.26 2.22
CA LYS A 146 -14.59 18.71 2.21
C LYS A 146 -13.94 18.45 3.55
N ILE A 147 -12.81 17.74 3.52
CA ILE A 147 -11.98 17.52 4.70
C ILE A 147 -11.12 18.76 4.93
N PHE A 148 -11.04 19.20 6.19
CA PHE A 148 -10.34 20.43 6.61
C PHE A 148 -10.79 21.68 5.84
N GLY A 149 -12.00 21.66 5.25
CA GLY A 149 -12.58 22.78 4.51
C GLY A 149 -12.12 22.94 3.05
N PHE A 150 -11.11 22.20 2.58
CA PHE A 150 -10.61 22.36 1.20
C PHE A 150 -10.20 21.06 0.49
N LEU A 151 -9.90 19.98 1.23
CA LEU A 151 -9.43 18.73 0.64
C LEU A 151 -10.60 17.81 0.26
N GLY A 152 -10.47 17.13 -0.88
CA GLY A 152 -11.28 15.94 -1.14
C GLY A 152 -10.83 14.77 -0.27
N TRP A 153 -11.74 13.82 -0.01
CA TRP A 153 -11.47 12.63 0.82
C TRP A 153 -10.22 11.86 0.38
N PHE A 154 -10.00 11.74 -0.94
CA PHE A 154 -8.89 10.97 -1.50
C PHE A 154 -7.53 11.56 -1.10
N TRP A 155 -7.38 12.87 -1.27
CA TRP A 155 -6.15 13.58 -0.91
C TRP A 155 -5.94 13.62 0.60
N ALA A 156 -7.00 13.88 1.36
CA ALA A 156 -6.92 13.88 2.82
C ALA A 156 -6.50 12.52 3.38
N TYR A 157 -7.07 11.42 2.84
CA TYR A 157 -6.66 10.06 3.21
C TYR A 157 -5.19 9.80 2.84
N ILE A 158 -4.74 10.13 1.62
CA ILE A 158 -3.35 9.89 1.20
C ILE A 158 -2.39 10.64 2.12
N ILE A 159 -2.61 11.93 2.36
CA ILE A 159 -1.73 12.75 3.21
C ILE A 159 -1.67 12.17 4.63
N ALA A 160 -2.84 11.89 5.23
CA ALA A 160 -2.91 11.30 6.56
C ALA A 160 -2.19 9.94 6.60
N SER A 161 -2.43 9.07 5.63
CA SER A 161 -1.81 7.76 5.55
C SER A 161 -0.29 7.84 5.41
N ILE A 162 0.28 8.78 4.65
CA ILE A 162 1.73 8.95 4.52
C ILE A 162 2.34 9.34 5.88
N ILE A 163 1.70 10.27 6.59
CA ILE A 163 2.13 10.71 7.92
C ILE A 163 2.13 9.53 8.90
N PHE A 164 0.99 8.84 9.05
CA PHE A 164 0.87 7.71 9.98
C PHE A 164 1.75 6.53 9.59
N THR A 165 1.85 6.20 8.30
CA THR A 165 2.74 5.13 7.82
C THR A 165 4.19 5.45 8.14
N THR A 166 4.62 6.72 8.02
CA THR A 166 5.98 7.14 8.38
C THR A 166 6.22 6.99 9.89
N ILE A 167 5.26 7.40 10.72
CA ILE A 167 5.33 7.27 12.18
C ILE A 167 5.42 5.79 12.56
N PHE A 168 4.50 4.96 12.09
CA PHE A 168 4.45 3.53 12.42
C PHE A 168 5.64 2.76 11.87
N ARG A 169 6.14 3.08 10.68
CA ARG A 169 7.36 2.45 10.16
C ARG A 169 8.54 2.66 11.10
N LYS A 170 8.71 3.88 11.64
CA LYS A 170 9.73 4.19 12.63
C LYS A 170 9.47 3.47 13.96
N LEU A 171 8.23 3.54 14.47
CA LEU A 171 7.84 2.92 15.74
C LEU A 171 8.06 1.41 15.75
N PHE A 172 7.74 0.73 14.65
CA PHE A 172 7.83 -0.72 14.54
C PHE A 172 9.12 -1.22 13.88
N ASN A 173 10.04 -0.31 13.53
CA ASN A 173 11.32 -0.58 12.87
C ASN A 173 11.17 -1.41 11.57
N VAL A 174 10.19 -1.06 10.74
CA VAL A 174 9.96 -1.73 9.45
C VAL A 174 10.88 -1.15 8.39
N ALA A 175 11.52 -2.03 7.61
CA ALA A 175 12.63 -1.72 6.71
C ALA A 175 12.26 -0.88 5.48
#